data_AF-A0A4Q0NWR2-F1
#
_entry.id   AF-A0A4Q0NWR2-F1
#
_cell.length_a   1.000
_cell.length_b   1.000
_cell.length_c   1.000
_cell.angle_alpha   90.00
_cell.angle_beta   90.00
_cell.angle_gamma   90.00
#
_symmetry.space_group_name_H-M   'P 1'
#
loop_
_entity.id
_entity.type
_entity.pdbx_description
1 polymer ?
#
loop_
_entity_poly.entity_id
_entity_poly.type
_entity_poly.pdbx_seq_one_letter_code
_entity_poly.pdbx_strand_id
1 'polypeptide(L)'
;MRIFTLFFIMFFSIYTYSQDLKYHKLLDLGSDLENATHYYCTGSDLGTLRTNLNGVKLEVGKVYLADLGYGLTYYKVILAWDDNNDSGDEVFSPGTITQVNLSCSSLSWKYHKLIRLGSITSAKSKICSGNITGLQFKVNIYIEEPLIKNKVYRLDIGDGVVQYYYVDLRSYTKGDPDYEVFSSSFNNSPISISCDTDGDGVPDSQDNCPNQAGPSSNNGCPLPSTYDLKFDTNKTEVYVPNKGYIKLDNLTSNDYFEIGNSSGIYLRNITVKNVGGQISPNTSINLYLSTDDELNRELDPRLPENAITLYNIQPGASRTVSNIQDIQAVDIPSNVPLNNYYLFLSIDLVYNDENFSDNTISINNVQFTSYRSPRLEKSLVQGEGFADTVEFKVETIHIFDFSGNLIEEKKLYSESDRKSLIENLPSGMYIFKHEDGSSEKIAK
;
A
#
# COMPACT_ATOMS: atom_id res chain seq x y z
N MET A 1 4.80 -48.31 -109.55
CA MET A 1 5.21 -47.00 -108.98
C MET A 1 4.44 -46.83 -107.67
N ARG A 2 5.10 -47.06 -106.52
CA ARG A 2 4.50 -46.96 -105.18
C ARG A 2 4.83 -45.58 -104.61
N ILE A 3 3.82 -44.79 -104.25
CA ILE A 3 3.99 -43.50 -103.57
C ILE A 3 3.90 -43.78 -102.07
N PHE A 4 5.04 -43.69 -101.38
CA PHE A 4 5.13 -43.72 -99.92
C PHE A 4 4.92 -42.32 -99.38
N THR A 5 3.87 -42.12 -98.58
CA THR A 5 3.61 -40.90 -97.84
C THR A 5 4.63 -40.80 -96.69
N LEU A 6 5.52 -39.82 -96.76
CA LEU A 6 6.51 -39.54 -95.72
C LEU A 6 5.89 -38.58 -94.69
N PHE A 7 5.57 -39.08 -93.49
CA PHE A 7 5.17 -38.24 -92.36
C PHE A 7 6.43 -37.72 -91.66
N PHE A 8 6.69 -36.42 -91.76
CA PHE A 8 7.81 -35.76 -91.07
C PHE A 8 7.35 -35.36 -89.67
N ILE A 9 7.72 -36.14 -88.65
CA ILE A 9 7.46 -35.82 -87.25
C ILE A 9 8.56 -34.86 -86.78
N MET A 10 8.24 -33.58 -86.65
CA MET A 10 9.12 -32.61 -85.96
C MET A 10 9.03 -32.84 -84.45
N PHE A 11 10.13 -33.31 -83.86
CA PHE A 11 10.33 -33.24 -82.42
C PHE A 11 10.63 -31.79 -82.04
N PHE A 12 9.64 -31.09 -81.48
CA PHE A 12 9.90 -29.87 -80.70
C PHE A 12 10.47 -30.30 -79.35
N SER A 13 11.75 -30.03 -79.12
CA SER A 13 12.32 -30.04 -77.77
C SER A 13 11.71 -28.87 -77.00
N ILE A 14 10.67 -29.13 -76.20
CA ILE A 14 10.15 -28.15 -75.25
C ILE A 14 11.17 -28.08 -74.12
N TYR A 15 12.07 -27.09 -74.15
CA TYR A 15 12.83 -26.71 -72.96
C TYR A 15 11.83 -26.08 -71.98
N THR A 16 11.40 -26.83 -70.96
CA THR A 16 10.73 -26.24 -69.80
C THR A 16 11.78 -25.48 -69.00
N TYR A 17 11.79 -24.15 -69.14
CA TYR A 17 12.62 -23.27 -68.31
C TYR A 17 12.04 -23.28 -66.89
N SER A 18 12.59 -24.13 -66.01
CA SER A 18 12.23 -24.11 -64.59
C SER A 18 12.85 -22.86 -63.96
N GLN A 19 12.03 -21.88 -63.60
CA GLN A 19 12.47 -20.70 -62.88
C GLN A 19 12.85 -21.12 -61.44
N ASP A 20 14.12 -21.00 -61.05
CA ASP A 20 14.59 -21.34 -59.69
C ASP A 20 14.42 -20.13 -58.76
N LEU A 21 13.18 -19.72 -58.55
CA LEU A 21 12.87 -18.52 -57.77
C LEU A 21 12.96 -18.80 -56.27
N LYS A 22 13.44 -17.79 -55.54
CA LYS A 22 13.56 -17.79 -54.08
C LYS A 22 12.95 -16.51 -53.54
N TYR A 23 11.83 -16.61 -52.84
CA TYR A 23 11.17 -15.44 -52.28
C TYR A 23 11.94 -14.91 -51.06
N HIS A 24 12.04 -13.60 -50.95
CA HIS A 24 12.65 -12.87 -49.85
C HIS A 24 11.80 -11.68 -49.42
N LYS A 25 11.83 -11.41 -48.12
CA LYS A 25 11.46 -10.12 -47.56
C LYS A 25 12.71 -9.51 -46.95
N LEU A 26 13.09 -8.33 -47.42
CA LEU A 26 14.33 -7.63 -47.10
C LEU A 26 14.01 -6.27 -46.47
N LEU A 27 14.74 -5.87 -45.43
CA LEU A 27 14.73 -4.50 -44.93
C LEU A 27 15.85 -3.72 -45.61
N ASP A 28 15.52 -2.57 -46.18
CA ASP A 28 16.46 -1.63 -46.76
C ASP A 28 17.16 -0.84 -45.64
N LEU A 29 18.48 -0.94 -45.58
CA LEU A 29 19.33 -0.22 -44.62
C LEU A 29 20.09 0.95 -45.29
N GLY A 30 19.88 1.18 -46.59
CA GLY A 30 20.53 2.22 -47.38
C GLY A 30 21.80 1.75 -48.09
N SER A 31 22.37 2.64 -48.90
CA SER A 31 23.55 2.36 -49.75
C SER A 31 24.89 2.66 -49.07
N ASP A 32 24.85 3.23 -47.87
CA ASP A 32 26.04 3.67 -47.13
C ASP A 32 26.25 2.82 -45.88
N LEU A 33 27.49 2.41 -45.61
CA LEU A 33 27.85 1.51 -44.50
C LEU A 33 27.50 2.11 -43.14
N GLU A 34 27.63 3.44 -43.01
CA GLU A 34 27.35 4.17 -41.80
C GLU A 34 25.85 4.16 -41.51
N ASN A 35 25.03 4.57 -42.48
CA ASN A 35 23.56 4.49 -42.37
C ASN A 35 23.09 3.05 -42.15
N ALA A 36 23.68 2.08 -42.85
CA ALA A 36 23.33 0.68 -42.69
C ALA A 36 23.59 0.19 -41.27
N THR A 37 24.71 0.58 -40.67
CA THR A 37 25.04 0.28 -39.26
C THR A 37 24.04 0.95 -38.31
N HIS A 38 23.68 2.21 -38.55
CA HIS A 38 22.68 2.92 -37.75
C HIS A 38 21.32 2.21 -37.76
N TYR A 39 20.75 1.93 -38.94
CA TYR A 39 19.45 1.27 -39.08
C TYR A 39 19.48 -0.15 -38.51
N TYR A 40 20.54 -0.90 -38.81
CA TYR A 40 20.76 -2.24 -38.25
C TYR A 40 20.72 -2.26 -36.72
N CYS A 41 21.46 -1.36 -36.06
CA CYS A 41 21.60 -1.33 -34.61
C CYS A 41 20.42 -0.69 -33.88
N THR A 42 19.70 0.22 -34.52
CA THR A 42 18.47 0.82 -33.97
C THR A 42 17.23 -0.02 -34.22
N GLY A 43 17.30 -1.02 -35.10
CA GLY A 43 16.15 -1.81 -35.53
C GLY A 43 15.15 -1.02 -36.38
N SER A 44 15.61 0.09 -36.98
CA SER A 44 14.85 0.89 -37.94
C SER A 44 15.24 0.48 -39.38
N ASP A 45 14.49 0.93 -40.37
CA ASP A 45 14.77 0.69 -41.79
C ASP A 45 14.25 1.85 -42.65
N LEU A 46 14.73 1.90 -43.91
CA LEU A 46 14.25 2.85 -44.92
C LEU A 46 13.02 2.33 -45.68
N GLY A 47 12.73 1.05 -45.54
CA GLY A 47 11.65 0.38 -46.24
C GLY A 47 11.81 -1.12 -46.25
N THR A 48 10.81 -1.79 -46.79
CA THR A 48 10.80 -3.24 -46.96
C THR A 48 10.63 -3.57 -48.44
N LEU A 49 11.48 -4.46 -48.95
CA LEU A 49 11.39 -5.02 -50.29
C LEU A 49 10.91 -6.48 -50.22
N ARG A 50 9.89 -6.83 -51.02
CA ARG A 50 9.43 -8.22 -51.22
C ARG A 50 9.80 -8.62 -52.64
N THR A 51 10.62 -9.64 -52.79
CA THR A 51 11.17 -9.97 -54.12
C THR A 51 11.51 -11.44 -54.25
N ASN A 52 11.46 -11.95 -55.48
CA ASN A 52 12.05 -13.23 -55.82
C ASN A 52 13.47 -13.02 -56.38
N LEU A 53 14.44 -13.73 -55.82
CA LEU A 53 15.79 -13.82 -56.37
C LEU A 53 15.94 -15.11 -57.18
N ASN A 54 16.53 -15.02 -58.36
CA ASN A 54 16.77 -16.18 -59.21
C ASN A 54 18.02 -16.96 -58.75
N GLY A 55 17.85 -18.23 -58.38
CA GLY A 55 18.93 -19.17 -58.05
C GLY A 55 19.65 -18.93 -56.72
N VAL A 56 19.28 -17.91 -55.95
CA VAL A 56 19.97 -17.53 -54.71
C VAL A 56 18.98 -17.36 -53.57
N LYS A 57 19.17 -18.14 -52.51
CA LYS A 57 18.45 -18.00 -51.24
C LYS A 57 19.37 -17.42 -50.18
N LEU A 58 19.05 -16.23 -49.71
CA LEU A 58 19.79 -15.54 -48.65
C LEU A 58 19.38 -16.06 -47.27
N GLU A 59 20.32 -16.03 -46.32
CA GLU A 59 20.06 -16.49 -44.97
C GLU A 59 19.30 -15.45 -44.15
N VAL A 60 18.20 -15.88 -43.52
CA VAL A 60 17.41 -15.04 -42.62
C VAL A 60 18.27 -14.54 -41.45
N GLY A 61 18.16 -13.24 -41.15
CA GLY A 61 18.89 -12.57 -40.08
C GLY A 61 20.27 -12.03 -40.48
N LYS A 62 20.80 -12.40 -41.66
CA LYS A 62 22.06 -11.86 -42.17
C LYS A 62 21.84 -10.55 -42.93
N VAL A 63 22.92 -9.77 -43.04
CA VAL A 63 22.96 -8.54 -43.83
C VAL A 63 23.81 -8.78 -45.08
N TYR A 64 23.32 -8.32 -46.23
CA TYR A 64 24.01 -8.43 -47.51
C TYR A 64 24.09 -7.05 -48.18
N LEU A 65 25.24 -6.72 -48.76
CA LEU A 65 25.35 -5.67 -49.75
C LEU A 65 25.02 -6.27 -51.11
N ALA A 66 23.92 -5.86 -51.71
CA ALA A 66 23.42 -6.42 -52.96
C ALA A 66 22.99 -5.34 -53.97
N ASP A 67 23.23 -5.60 -55.25
CA ASP A 67 22.62 -4.83 -56.33
C ASP A 67 21.39 -5.56 -56.88
N LEU A 68 20.22 -5.02 -56.53
CA LEU A 68 18.90 -5.52 -56.93
C LEU A 68 18.23 -4.56 -57.94
N GLY A 69 19.00 -3.93 -58.83
CA GLY A 69 18.48 -3.04 -59.87
C GLY A 69 18.34 -1.57 -59.47
N TYR A 70 18.60 -1.26 -58.20
CA TYR A 70 18.60 0.10 -57.63
C TYR A 70 20.01 0.56 -57.21
N GLY A 71 21.06 -0.16 -57.62
CA GLY A 71 22.43 0.05 -57.17
C GLY A 71 22.76 -0.78 -55.92
N LEU A 72 24.01 -0.65 -55.45
CA LEU A 72 24.50 -1.38 -54.28
C LEU A 72 23.87 -0.84 -52.99
N THR A 73 23.08 -1.69 -52.34
CA THR A 73 22.33 -1.35 -51.11
C THR A 73 22.49 -2.45 -50.07
N TYR A 74 22.52 -2.07 -48.79
CA TYR A 74 22.56 -3.00 -47.66
C TYR A 74 21.15 -3.46 -47.32
N TYR A 75 20.94 -4.77 -47.33
CA TYR A 75 19.67 -5.40 -47.00
C TYR A 75 19.81 -6.36 -45.83
N LYS A 76 18.91 -6.26 -44.83
CA LYS A 76 18.74 -7.31 -43.81
C LYS A 76 17.67 -8.27 -44.26
N VAL A 77 17.99 -9.55 -44.30
CA VAL A 77 17.02 -10.59 -44.65
C VAL A 77 16.12 -10.85 -43.45
N ILE A 78 14.81 -10.63 -43.60
CA ILE A 78 13.85 -10.91 -42.53
C ILE A 78 13.00 -12.15 -42.81
N LEU A 79 12.79 -12.52 -44.08
CA LEU A 79 12.20 -13.80 -44.48
C LEU A 79 12.86 -14.30 -45.76
N ALA A 80 13.02 -15.61 -45.89
CA ALA A 80 13.49 -16.27 -47.11
C ALA A 80 12.96 -17.70 -47.20
N TRP A 81 12.40 -18.10 -48.35
CA TRP A 81 11.99 -19.48 -48.61
C TRP A 81 12.08 -19.83 -50.10
N ASP A 82 12.08 -21.14 -50.38
CA ASP A 82 12.05 -21.64 -51.76
C ASP A 82 10.63 -21.48 -52.30
N ASP A 83 10.48 -20.69 -53.37
CA ASP A 83 9.19 -20.43 -53.98
C ASP A 83 9.33 -20.39 -55.49
N ASN A 84 8.83 -21.43 -56.16
CA ASN A 84 8.89 -21.51 -57.62
C ASN A 84 7.85 -20.59 -58.30
N ASN A 85 7.03 -19.87 -57.53
CA ASN A 85 6.12 -18.84 -58.03
C ASN A 85 6.70 -17.43 -57.80
N ASP A 86 6.25 -16.48 -58.62
CA ASP A 86 6.49 -15.06 -58.44
C ASP A 86 5.55 -14.51 -57.35
N SER A 87 6.01 -14.61 -56.09
CA SER A 87 5.29 -14.17 -54.90
C SER A 87 5.77 -12.81 -54.38
N GLY A 88 6.81 -12.27 -55.02
CA GLY A 88 7.41 -10.96 -54.76
C GLY A 88 6.76 -9.85 -55.58
N ASP A 89 7.13 -8.62 -55.25
CA ASP A 89 6.70 -7.45 -56.02
C ASP A 89 7.50 -7.36 -57.33
N GLU A 90 8.75 -7.84 -57.32
CA GLU A 90 9.67 -7.89 -58.47
C GLU A 90 10.53 -9.16 -58.45
N VAL A 91 10.98 -9.62 -59.63
CA VAL A 91 11.95 -10.71 -59.78
C VAL A 91 13.31 -10.13 -60.18
N PHE A 92 14.34 -10.37 -59.36
CA PHE A 92 15.71 -9.96 -59.69
C PHE A 92 16.60 -11.16 -60.01
N SER A 93 17.46 -10.98 -61.00
CA SER A 93 18.69 -11.77 -61.14
C SER A 93 19.80 -10.96 -60.49
N PRO A 94 20.09 -11.19 -59.20
CA PRO A 94 20.98 -10.31 -58.46
C PRO A 94 22.38 -10.31 -59.09
N GLY A 95 22.98 -9.12 -59.18
CA GLY A 95 24.36 -8.96 -59.63
C GLY A 95 25.35 -9.38 -58.55
N THR A 96 25.97 -8.40 -57.91
CA THR A 96 26.85 -8.65 -56.76
C THR A 96 26.02 -8.88 -55.50
N ILE A 97 26.28 -9.97 -54.75
CA ILE A 97 25.79 -10.20 -53.39
C ILE A 97 26.97 -10.53 -52.50
N THR A 98 27.18 -9.74 -51.45
CA THR A 98 28.24 -9.98 -50.45
C THR A 98 27.64 -9.92 -49.06
N GLN A 99 27.82 -10.98 -48.26
CA GLN A 99 27.42 -10.94 -46.85
C GLN A 99 28.31 -9.96 -46.07
N VAL A 100 27.71 -9.10 -45.26
CA VAL A 100 28.41 -8.11 -44.42
C VAL A 100 28.04 -8.33 -42.95
N ASN A 101 29.04 -8.30 -42.08
CA ASN A 101 28.83 -8.38 -40.63
C ASN A 101 28.91 -6.97 -40.04
N LEU A 102 27.75 -6.36 -39.77
CA LEU A 102 27.67 -5.08 -39.07
C LEU A 102 27.80 -5.29 -37.56
N SER A 103 28.62 -4.49 -36.89
CA SER A 103 28.82 -4.53 -35.43
C SER A 103 28.33 -3.23 -34.78
N CYS A 104 27.49 -3.37 -33.76
CA CYS A 104 27.01 -2.24 -32.95
C CYS A 104 27.99 -1.84 -31.86
N SER A 105 28.75 -2.82 -31.36
CA SER A 105 29.69 -2.71 -30.25
C SER A 105 31.11 -2.62 -30.75
N SER A 106 31.52 -1.44 -31.19
CA SER A 106 32.86 -1.21 -31.71
C SER A 106 33.33 0.19 -31.36
N LEU A 107 34.56 0.26 -30.83
CA LEU A 107 35.18 1.53 -30.47
C LEU A 107 35.30 2.40 -31.73
N SER A 108 34.47 3.44 -31.79
CA SER A 108 34.30 4.32 -32.94
C SER A 108 33.59 5.60 -32.51
N TRP A 109 33.45 6.57 -33.43
CA TRP A 109 32.65 7.77 -33.16
C TRP A 109 31.16 7.44 -33.16
N LYS A 110 30.48 7.78 -32.06
CA LYS A 110 29.03 7.65 -31.88
C LYS A 110 28.43 9.03 -31.71
N TYR A 111 27.38 9.34 -32.44
CA TYR A 111 26.73 10.64 -32.42
C TYR A 111 25.59 10.73 -31.40
N HIS A 112 25.45 11.90 -30.76
CA HIS A 112 24.42 12.18 -29.77
C HIS A 112 23.85 13.59 -29.94
N LYS A 113 22.57 13.75 -29.57
CA LYS A 113 22.01 15.06 -29.22
C LYS A 113 21.81 15.10 -27.71
N LEU A 114 22.51 16.03 -27.06
CA LEU A 114 22.55 16.18 -25.62
C LEU A 114 21.88 17.48 -25.20
N ILE A 115 20.99 17.44 -24.20
CA ILE A 115 20.39 18.62 -23.58
C ILE A 115 21.16 18.94 -22.31
N ARG A 116 21.76 20.13 -22.22
CA ARG A 116 22.47 20.58 -21.01
C ARG A 116 21.48 20.89 -19.88
N LEU A 117 21.57 20.11 -18.82
CA LEU A 117 20.77 20.28 -17.61
C LEU A 117 21.41 21.27 -16.63
N GLY A 118 22.74 21.37 -16.62
CA GLY A 118 23.49 22.29 -15.76
C GLY A 118 24.08 21.59 -14.54
N SER A 119 23.97 22.24 -13.37
CA SER A 119 24.38 21.68 -12.07
C SER A 119 23.48 20.52 -11.65
N ILE A 120 23.86 19.80 -10.59
CA ILE A 120 23.01 18.72 -10.04
C ILE A 120 21.63 19.25 -9.59
N THR A 121 21.58 20.45 -9.01
CA THR A 121 20.33 21.08 -8.56
C THR A 121 19.44 21.41 -9.76
N SER A 122 20.00 21.97 -10.83
CA SER A 122 19.26 22.26 -12.05
C SER A 122 18.80 20.98 -12.77
N ALA A 123 19.64 19.94 -12.78
CA ALA A 123 19.28 18.64 -13.33
C ALA A 123 18.14 17.99 -12.56
N LYS A 124 18.19 17.98 -11.21
CA LYS A 124 17.08 17.52 -10.35
C LYS A 124 15.78 18.24 -10.71
N SER A 125 15.79 19.58 -10.70
CA SER A 125 14.58 20.37 -11.01
C SER A 125 13.97 20.04 -12.37
N LYS A 126 14.78 19.92 -13.42
CA LYS A 126 14.29 19.63 -14.79
C LYS A 126 13.79 18.20 -14.96
N ILE A 127 14.47 17.23 -14.36
CA ILE A 127 14.08 15.81 -14.44
C ILE A 127 12.80 15.56 -13.64
N CYS A 128 12.72 16.06 -12.41
CA CYS A 128 11.58 15.81 -11.53
C CYS A 128 10.31 16.54 -11.97
N SER A 129 10.43 17.70 -12.63
CA SER A 129 9.29 18.38 -13.25
C SER A 129 8.85 17.78 -14.58
N GLY A 130 9.60 16.82 -15.15
CA GLY A 130 9.41 16.34 -16.52
C GLY A 130 9.69 17.38 -17.61
N ASN A 131 10.08 18.61 -17.25
CA ASN A 131 10.36 19.69 -18.18
C ASN A 131 11.84 19.70 -18.59
N ILE A 132 12.21 18.72 -19.41
CA ILE A 132 13.60 18.54 -19.88
C ILE A 132 13.92 19.56 -20.97
N THR A 133 14.26 20.78 -20.54
CA THR A 133 14.63 21.90 -21.42
C THR A 133 16.07 22.35 -21.19
N GLY A 134 16.72 22.87 -22.23
CA GLY A 134 18.09 23.36 -22.15
C GLY A 134 18.71 23.56 -23.52
N LEU A 135 19.94 24.08 -23.54
CA LEU A 135 20.74 24.14 -24.75
C LEU A 135 21.02 22.72 -25.26
N GLN A 136 20.78 22.51 -26.55
CA GLN A 136 21.07 21.26 -27.25
C GLN A 136 22.44 21.31 -27.89
N PHE A 137 23.15 20.19 -27.82
CA PHE A 137 24.49 20.02 -28.39
C PHE A 137 24.51 18.76 -29.23
N LYS A 138 25.05 18.87 -30.44
CA LYS A 138 25.37 17.73 -31.30
C LYS A 138 26.79 17.29 -30.96
N VAL A 139 27.00 16.06 -30.50
CA VAL A 139 28.31 15.61 -30.01
C VAL A 139 28.65 14.25 -30.61
N ASN A 140 29.87 14.10 -31.14
CA ASN A 140 30.44 12.80 -31.43
C ASN A 140 31.30 12.36 -30.24
N ILE A 141 31.05 11.16 -29.72
CA ILE A 141 31.80 10.56 -28.63
C ILE A 141 32.51 9.31 -29.15
N TYR A 142 33.83 9.23 -28.99
CA TYR A 142 34.58 8.02 -29.35
C TYR A 142 34.43 6.97 -28.25
N ILE A 143 33.52 6.01 -28.45
CA ILE A 143 33.08 5.01 -27.46
C ILE A 143 32.61 3.72 -28.16
N GLU A 144 32.61 2.59 -27.45
CA GLU A 144 32.14 1.31 -28.00
C GLU A 144 30.64 1.30 -28.27
N GLU A 145 29.85 1.78 -27.31
CA GLU A 145 28.40 1.83 -27.36
C GLU A 145 27.92 3.26 -27.13
N PRO A 146 26.94 3.76 -27.90
CA PRO A 146 26.40 5.09 -27.65
C PRO A 146 25.77 5.19 -26.26
N LEU A 147 25.90 6.37 -25.64
CA LEU A 147 25.16 6.71 -24.43
C LEU A 147 23.67 6.36 -24.55
N ILE A 148 23.08 5.91 -23.44
CA ILE A 148 21.72 5.39 -23.43
C ILE A 148 20.75 6.56 -23.56
N LYS A 149 19.85 6.47 -24.55
CA LYS A 149 18.77 7.45 -24.75
C LYS A 149 17.89 7.53 -23.49
N ASN A 150 17.39 8.73 -23.19
CA ASN A 150 16.56 9.03 -22.02
C ASN A 150 17.27 8.84 -20.67
N LYS A 151 18.60 8.86 -20.64
CA LYS A 151 19.40 8.82 -19.41
C LYS A 151 20.20 10.10 -19.24
N VAL A 152 20.60 10.37 -18.00
CA VAL A 152 21.42 11.52 -17.62
C VAL A 152 22.86 11.06 -17.43
N TYR A 153 23.81 11.86 -17.89
CA TYR A 153 25.23 11.62 -17.69
C TYR A 153 25.91 12.88 -17.19
N ARG A 154 27.02 12.70 -16.44
CA ARG A 154 27.87 13.78 -15.98
C ARG A 154 29.19 13.73 -16.75
N LEU A 155 29.38 14.65 -17.69
CA LEU A 155 30.54 14.66 -18.57
C LEU A 155 30.89 16.08 -19.02
N ASP A 156 32.09 16.22 -19.57
CA ASP A 156 32.56 17.39 -20.31
C ASP A 156 32.40 17.09 -21.81
N ILE A 157 31.64 17.91 -22.52
CA ILE A 157 31.37 17.73 -23.97
C ILE A 157 32.49 18.33 -24.84
N GLY A 158 33.59 18.78 -24.25
CA GLY A 158 34.69 19.48 -24.94
C GLY A 158 34.63 21.01 -24.77
N ASP A 159 33.74 21.52 -23.92
CA ASP A 159 33.67 22.94 -23.55
C ASP A 159 34.52 23.27 -22.31
N GLY A 160 35.19 22.27 -21.72
CA GLY A 160 36.06 22.41 -20.56
C GLY A 160 35.30 22.42 -19.23
N VAL A 161 33.99 22.17 -19.24
CA VAL A 161 33.15 22.22 -18.05
C VAL A 161 32.33 20.95 -17.89
N VAL A 162 32.59 20.21 -16.82
CA VAL A 162 31.79 19.03 -16.48
C VAL A 162 30.40 19.44 -15.98
N GLN A 163 29.36 19.00 -16.68
CA GLN A 163 27.96 19.30 -16.37
C GLN A 163 27.08 18.05 -16.52
N TYR A 164 25.80 18.17 -16.13
CA TYR A 164 24.81 17.13 -16.36
C TYR A 164 24.13 17.32 -17.71
N TYR A 165 24.02 16.24 -18.47
CA TYR A 165 23.41 16.19 -19.81
C TYR A 165 22.38 15.08 -19.89
N TYR A 166 21.24 15.36 -20.51
CA TYR A 166 20.23 14.36 -20.87
C TYR A 166 20.44 13.92 -22.32
N VAL A 167 20.39 12.61 -22.58
CA VAL A 167 20.54 12.06 -23.94
C VAL A 167 19.18 12.04 -24.63
N ASP A 168 18.95 13.02 -25.50
CA ASP A 168 17.72 13.14 -26.30
C ASP A 168 17.76 12.20 -27.51
N LEU A 169 18.91 12.13 -28.18
CA LEU A 169 19.13 11.24 -29.32
C LEU A 169 20.49 10.56 -29.23
N ARG A 170 20.56 9.34 -29.76
CA ARG A 170 21.80 8.59 -29.96
C ARG A 170 21.86 7.96 -31.35
N SER A 171 23.06 7.75 -31.86
CA SER A 171 23.37 7.02 -33.09
C SER A 171 24.55 6.08 -32.87
N TYR A 172 24.57 4.96 -33.60
CA TYR A 172 25.69 4.01 -33.60
C TYR A 172 26.87 4.45 -34.48
N THR A 173 26.76 5.61 -35.11
CA THR A 173 27.70 6.12 -36.08
C THR A 173 28.03 7.58 -35.86
N LYS A 174 29.00 8.11 -36.61
CA LYS A 174 29.40 9.50 -36.57
C LYS A 174 28.29 10.36 -37.19
N GLY A 175 28.16 11.59 -36.73
CA GLY A 175 27.26 12.58 -37.32
C GLY A 175 28.00 13.90 -37.52
N ASP A 176 27.26 14.96 -37.86
CA ASP A 176 27.74 16.34 -37.92
C ASP A 176 27.68 17.00 -36.54
N PRO A 177 28.79 17.04 -35.77
CA PRO A 177 28.77 17.47 -34.39
C PRO A 177 29.12 18.96 -34.26
N ASP A 178 28.72 19.56 -33.15
CA ASP A 178 29.32 20.80 -32.65
C ASP A 178 30.64 20.50 -31.92
N TYR A 179 30.76 19.31 -31.29
CA TYR A 179 31.93 18.88 -30.52
C TYR A 179 32.29 17.40 -30.73
N GLU A 180 33.59 17.10 -30.65
CA GLU A 180 34.10 15.71 -30.66
C GLU A 180 34.90 15.42 -29.40
N VAL A 181 34.56 14.35 -28.68
CA VAL A 181 35.20 13.98 -27.41
C VAL A 181 35.59 12.50 -27.32
N PHE A 182 36.71 12.22 -26.67
CA PHE A 182 37.14 10.85 -26.37
C PHE A 182 36.53 10.39 -25.04
N SER A 183 36.06 9.14 -24.98
CA SER A 183 35.44 8.58 -23.75
C SER A 183 36.39 8.45 -22.57
N SER A 184 37.72 8.51 -22.78
CA SER A 184 38.72 8.51 -21.70
C SER A 184 38.58 9.69 -20.74
N SER A 185 37.78 10.69 -21.10
CA SER A 185 37.60 11.93 -20.34
C SER A 185 36.44 11.88 -19.33
N PHE A 186 35.63 10.81 -19.27
CA PHE A 186 34.51 10.71 -18.31
C PHE A 186 34.02 9.28 -18.06
N ASN A 187 33.19 9.11 -17.02
CA ASN A 187 32.51 7.85 -16.74
C ASN A 187 31.26 7.71 -17.63
N ASN A 188 31.20 6.65 -18.43
CA ASN A 188 30.09 6.35 -19.35
C ASN A 188 28.89 5.67 -18.67
N SER A 189 28.76 5.80 -17.34
CA SER A 189 27.64 5.25 -16.58
C SER A 189 26.54 6.29 -16.40
N PRO A 190 25.26 5.94 -16.62
CA PRO A 190 24.16 6.86 -16.42
C PRO A 190 24.01 7.19 -14.93
N ILE A 191 23.71 8.46 -14.65
CA ILE A 191 23.39 8.95 -13.32
C ILE A 191 21.89 8.82 -13.09
N SER A 192 21.51 8.18 -11.99
CA SER A 192 20.12 8.17 -11.51
C SER A 192 19.87 9.44 -10.70
N ILE A 193 18.96 10.28 -11.19
CA ILE A 193 18.52 11.47 -10.49
C ILE A 193 17.30 11.08 -9.66
N SER A 194 17.45 11.11 -8.33
CA SER A 194 16.34 10.83 -7.41
C SER A 194 15.52 12.08 -7.17
N CYS A 195 14.20 11.93 -7.27
CA CYS A 195 13.20 12.95 -6.96
C CYS A 195 12.68 12.77 -5.53
N ASP A 196 12.15 13.87 -5.00
CA ASP A 196 11.54 14.06 -3.69
C ASP A 196 10.46 15.12 -3.95
N THR A 197 9.24 14.65 -4.18
CA THR A 197 8.16 15.43 -4.79
C THR A 197 7.50 16.37 -3.78
N ASP A 198 7.42 16.00 -2.50
CA ASP A 198 6.87 16.83 -1.44
C ASP A 198 7.94 17.54 -0.59
N GLY A 199 9.23 17.22 -0.79
CA GLY A 199 10.35 17.93 -0.21
C GLY A 199 10.61 17.58 1.25
N ASP A 200 10.17 16.41 1.72
CA ASP A 200 10.34 15.97 3.10
C ASP A 200 11.73 15.37 3.40
N GLY A 201 12.55 15.21 2.36
CA GLY A 201 13.91 14.67 2.43
C GLY A 201 14.00 13.15 2.23
N VAL A 202 12.88 12.46 2.01
CA VAL A 202 12.80 11.05 1.62
C VAL A 202 12.63 10.97 0.10
N PRO A 203 13.50 10.25 -0.62
CA PRO A 203 13.31 10.01 -2.05
C PRO A 203 11.96 9.38 -2.39
N ASP A 204 11.30 9.79 -3.49
CA ASP A 204 10.03 9.21 -3.96
C ASP A 204 10.07 7.67 -4.09
N SER A 205 11.25 7.11 -4.40
CA SER A 205 11.46 5.65 -4.50
C SER A 205 11.49 4.91 -3.16
N GLN A 206 11.61 5.64 -2.06
CA GLN A 206 11.69 5.16 -0.67
C GLN A 206 10.55 5.74 0.19
N ASP A 207 9.73 6.62 -0.37
CA ASP A 207 8.61 7.27 0.27
C ASP A 207 7.31 6.51 -0.01
N ASN A 208 6.58 6.16 1.05
CA ASN A 208 5.29 5.49 0.96
C ASN A 208 4.15 6.47 0.62
N CYS A 209 4.36 7.77 0.82
CA CYS A 209 3.43 8.84 0.54
C CYS A 209 4.07 9.99 -0.28
N PRO A 210 4.56 9.76 -1.53
CA PRO A 210 5.37 10.73 -2.30
C PRO A 210 4.77 12.11 -2.59
N ASN A 211 3.51 12.35 -2.20
CA ASN A 211 2.82 13.62 -2.42
C ASN A 211 2.37 14.26 -1.09
N GLN A 212 2.79 13.73 0.06
CA GLN A 212 2.37 14.18 1.38
C GLN A 212 3.54 14.10 2.36
N ALA A 213 4.16 15.25 2.63
CA ALA A 213 5.37 15.30 3.43
C ALA A 213 5.22 14.62 4.80
N GLY A 214 6.17 13.75 5.13
CA GLY A 214 6.25 13.05 6.40
C GLY A 214 7.67 12.90 6.92
N PRO A 215 7.85 12.44 8.16
CA PRO A 215 9.19 12.16 8.65
C PRO A 215 9.72 10.86 8.04
N SER A 216 11.03 10.78 7.83
CA SER A 216 11.71 9.55 7.40
C SER A 216 11.48 8.37 8.36
N SER A 217 11.23 8.63 9.65
CA SER A 217 10.86 7.60 10.62
C SER A 217 9.51 6.93 10.34
N ASN A 218 8.66 7.55 9.53
CA ASN A 218 7.39 7.02 9.07
C ASN A 218 7.38 6.77 7.55
N ASN A 219 8.56 6.57 6.95
CA ASN A 219 8.73 6.32 5.52
C ASN A 219 8.07 7.40 4.64
N GLY A 220 8.26 8.68 5.02
CA GLY A 220 7.75 9.84 4.28
C GLY A 220 6.23 10.05 4.39
N CYS A 221 5.50 9.20 5.11
CA CYS A 221 4.06 9.41 5.32
C CYS A 221 3.76 10.39 6.46
N PRO A 222 2.73 11.25 6.32
CA PRO A 222 2.29 12.12 7.39
C PRO A 222 1.89 11.31 8.62
N LEU A 223 2.20 11.87 9.80
CA LEU A 223 1.65 11.38 11.04
C LEU A 223 0.25 11.98 11.25
N PRO A 224 -0.66 11.30 11.98
CA PRO A 224 -1.95 11.88 12.36
C PRO A 224 -1.78 13.27 13.00
N SER A 225 -2.63 14.23 12.65
CA SER A 225 -2.52 15.63 13.12
C SER A 225 -2.82 15.80 14.62
N THR A 226 -3.18 14.72 15.31
CA THR A 226 -3.54 14.69 16.72
C THR A 226 -2.74 13.60 17.46
N TYR A 227 -2.81 13.60 18.79
CA TYR A 227 -2.38 12.47 19.60
C TYR A 227 -3.48 11.39 19.63
N ASP A 228 -3.08 10.14 19.76
CA ASP A 228 -4.01 9.01 19.91
C ASP A 228 -3.44 8.04 20.95
N LEU A 229 -4.11 7.90 22.07
CA LEU A 229 -3.62 7.13 23.22
C LEU A 229 -4.34 5.80 23.32
N LYS A 230 -3.58 4.70 23.27
CA LYS A 230 -4.10 3.34 23.37
C LYS A 230 -3.41 2.55 24.47
N PHE A 231 -4.14 1.69 25.16
CA PHE A 231 -3.54 0.77 26.12
C PHE A 231 -2.67 -0.27 25.40
N ASP A 232 -1.47 -0.51 25.94
CA ASP A 232 -0.62 -1.63 25.55
C ASP A 232 -0.93 -2.80 26.50
N THR A 233 -1.86 -3.64 26.07
CA THR A 233 -2.40 -4.78 26.81
C THR A 233 -1.37 -5.87 27.09
N ASN A 234 -0.33 -5.96 26.25
CA ASN A 234 0.81 -6.84 26.40
C ASN A 234 1.84 -6.37 27.45
N LYS A 235 1.70 -5.15 27.96
CA LYS A 235 2.53 -4.57 29.02
C LYS A 235 1.74 -4.07 30.23
N THR A 236 0.42 -4.14 30.15
CA THR A 236 -0.49 -3.87 31.26
C THR A 236 -0.70 -5.15 32.05
N GLU A 237 -0.49 -5.11 33.37
CA GLU A 237 -0.47 -6.27 34.26
C GLU A 237 -1.46 -6.13 35.41
N VAL A 238 -2.25 -7.18 35.62
CA VAL A 238 -3.22 -7.32 36.72
C VAL A 238 -2.94 -8.59 37.52
N TYR A 239 -3.15 -8.54 38.84
CA TYR A 239 -3.06 -9.73 39.68
C TYR A 239 -4.32 -10.57 39.59
N VAL A 240 -4.17 -11.85 39.23
CA VAL A 240 -5.24 -12.83 39.25
C VAL A 240 -4.98 -13.85 40.37
N PRO A 241 -5.98 -14.13 41.23
CA PRO A 241 -5.87 -15.17 42.25
C PRO A 241 -5.38 -16.49 41.65
N ASN A 242 -4.43 -17.16 42.31
CA ASN A 242 -3.80 -18.43 41.87
C ASN A 242 -2.92 -18.35 40.61
N LYS A 243 -2.92 -17.24 39.86
CA LYS A 243 -2.04 -17.04 38.68
C LYS A 243 -0.96 -15.98 38.91
N GLY A 244 -1.11 -15.14 39.93
CA GLY A 244 -0.19 -14.03 40.16
C GLY A 244 -0.42 -12.88 39.18
N TYR A 245 0.61 -12.07 38.96
CA TYR A 245 0.54 -10.99 37.96
C TYR A 245 0.63 -11.56 36.55
N ILE A 246 -0.39 -11.27 35.73
CA ILE A 246 -0.42 -11.63 34.32
C ILE A 246 -0.72 -10.41 33.46
N LYS A 247 -0.33 -10.49 32.18
CA LYS A 247 -0.65 -9.48 31.17
C LYS A 247 -2.13 -9.51 30.84
N LEU A 248 -2.68 -8.35 30.52
CA LEU A 248 -4.10 -8.21 30.22
C LEU A 248 -4.55 -9.05 29.01
N ASP A 249 -3.70 -9.16 27.98
CA ASP A 249 -3.91 -10.04 26.81
C ASP A 249 -3.99 -11.54 27.15
N ASN A 250 -3.52 -11.94 28.33
CA ASN A 250 -3.54 -13.34 28.77
C ASN A 250 -4.74 -13.66 29.67
N LEU A 251 -5.66 -12.72 29.88
CA LEU A 251 -6.90 -13.01 30.60
C LEU A 251 -7.79 -13.96 29.80
N THR A 252 -8.45 -14.85 30.53
CA THR A 252 -9.37 -15.85 29.99
C THR A 252 -10.76 -15.65 30.58
N SER A 253 -11.78 -16.26 29.96
CA SER A 253 -13.16 -16.20 30.46
C SER A 253 -13.36 -16.80 31.85
N ASN A 254 -12.37 -17.53 32.38
CA ASN A 254 -12.43 -18.18 33.69
C ASN A 254 -11.67 -17.40 34.78
N ASP A 255 -10.96 -16.32 34.40
CA ASP A 255 -10.31 -15.46 35.36
C ASP A 255 -11.34 -14.56 36.01
N TYR A 256 -11.32 -14.49 37.34
CA TYR A 256 -12.23 -13.67 38.11
C TYR A 256 -11.47 -12.84 39.15
N PHE A 257 -12.05 -11.69 39.46
CA PHE A 257 -11.52 -10.75 40.43
C PHE A 257 -12.55 -10.49 41.51
N GLU A 258 -12.14 -10.61 42.77
CA GLU A 258 -13.01 -10.37 43.93
C GLU A 258 -12.61 -9.06 44.61
N ILE A 259 -13.60 -8.18 44.81
CA ILE A 259 -13.48 -7.02 45.69
C ILE A 259 -14.28 -7.31 46.97
N GLY A 260 -13.58 -7.39 48.10
CA GLY A 260 -14.16 -7.71 49.41
C GLY A 260 -13.46 -6.97 50.55
N ASN A 261 -13.81 -7.28 51.80
CA ASN A 261 -13.25 -6.58 52.97
C ASN A 261 -11.72 -6.79 53.13
N SER A 262 -11.18 -7.85 52.55
CA SER A 262 -9.75 -8.20 52.62
C SER A 262 -9.14 -8.49 51.24
N SER A 263 -9.88 -8.22 50.16
CA SER A 263 -9.52 -8.54 48.78
C SER A 263 -9.82 -7.36 47.87
N GLY A 264 -8.98 -7.11 46.87
CA GLY A 264 -9.13 -6.02 45.92
C GLY A 264 -8.55 -6.37 44.56
N ILE A 265 -8.60 -5.41 43.64
CA ILE A 265 -7.97 -5.54 42.33
C ILE A 265 -6.62 -4.85 42.36
N TYR A 266 -5.57 -5.63 42.13
CA TYR A 266 -4.20 -5.16 42.15
C TYR A 266 -3.73 -4.94 40.71
N LEU A 267 -3.61 -3.66 40.32
CA LEU A 267 -3.05 -3.25 39.03
C LEU A 267 -1.58 -2.91 39.23
N ARG A 268 -0.67 -3.66 38.60
CA ARG A 268 0.76 -3.44 38.82
C ARG A 268 1.31 -2.37 37.90
N ASN A 269 1.02 -2.54 36.62
CA ASN A 269 1.54 -1.76 35.52
C ASN A 269 0.39 -1.47 34.57
N ILE A 270 0.16 -0.21 34.23
CA ILE A 270 -0.66 0.18 33.08
C ILE A 270 0.22 0.88 32.09
N THR A 271 0.29 0.35 30.87
CA THR A 271 1.08 0.96 29.79
C THR A 271 0.16 1.57 28.75
N VAL A 272 0.43 2.82 28.38
CA VAL A 272 -0.27 3.54 27.31
C VAL A 272 0.75 3.93 26.25
N LYS A 273 0.40 3.75 24.97
CA LYS A 273 1.19 4.17 23.82
C LYS A 273 0.49 5.33 23.11
N ASN A 274 1.27 6.33 22.71
CA ASN A 274 0.80 7.36 21.77
C ASN A 274 1.06 6.89 20.34
N VAL A 275 0.00 6.55 19.61
CA VAL A 275 0.04 6.16 18.20
C VAL A 275 -0.29 7.31 17.25
N GLY A 276 -0.59 8.49 17.79
CA GLY A 276 -0.79 9.73 17.02
C GLY A 276 0.52 10.47 16.71
N GLY A 277 0.42 11.55 15.93
CA GLY A 277 1.55 12.35 15.46
C GLY A 277 1.93 13.55 16.31
N GLN A 278 1.14 13.87 17.34
CA GLN A 278 1.41 14.98 18.26
C GLN A 278 1.68 14.49 19.68
N ILE A 279 2.40 15.28 20.49
CA ILE A 279 2.55 15.01 21.93
C ILE A 279 1.17 15.05 22.61
N SER A 280 0.86 14.06 23.45
CA SER A 280 -0.38 14.09 24.23
C SER A 280 -0.31 15.13 25.35
N PRO A 281 -1.44 15.69 25.81
CA PRO A 281 -1.47 16.44 27.06
C PRO A 281 -1.25 15.49 28.26
N ASN A 282 -1.05 16.08 29.45
CA ASN A 282 -1.25 15.33 30.69
C ASN A 282 -2.74 14.99 30.82
N THR A 283 -3.05 13.74 31.16
CA THR A 283 -4.40 13.21 31.28
C THR A 283 -4.48 12.28 32.51
N SER A 284 -5.59 11.59 32.69
CA SER A 284 -5.79 10.56 33.70
C SER A 284 -6.38 9.29 33.09
N ILE A 285 -6.10 8.16 33.73
CA ILE A 285 -6.82 6.90 33.49
C ILE A 285 -7.84 6.77 34.61
N ASN A 286 -9.09 6.56 34.21
CA ASN A 286 -10.25 6.43 35.09
C ASN A 286 -10.76 5.00 35.07
N LEU A 287 -11.30 4.59 36.21
CA LEU A 287 -11.85 3.27 36.40
C LEU A 287 -13.37 3.37 36.56
N TYR A 288 -14.08 2.49 35.86
CA TYR A 288 -15.54 2.43 35.84
C TYR A 288 -16.01 1.02 36.11
N LEU A 289 -17.15 0.90 36.78
CA LEU A 289 -17.86 -0.36 36.94
C LEU A 289 -19.11 -0.34 36.06
N SER A 290 -19.22 -1.27 35.11
CA SER A 290 -20.42 -1.44 34.26
C SER A 290 -21.13 -2.74 34.59
N THR A 291 -22.44 -2.79 34.42
CA THR A 291 -23.21 -4.04 34.53
C THR A 291 -23.23 -4.86 33.24
N ASP A 292 -22.72 -4.31 32.15
CA ASP A 292 -22.62 -4.96 30.84
C ASP A 292 -21.18 -4.87 30.28
N ASP A 293 -20.97 -5.48 29.13
CA ASP A 293 -19.68 -5.55 28.44
C ASP A 293 -19.37 -4.30 27.61
N GLU A 294 -20.12 -3.21 27.79
CA GLU A 294 -19.88 -1.90 27.21
C GLU A 294 -19.70 -0.83 28.31
N LEU A 295 -18.99 0.25 28.00
CA LEU A 295 -18.82 1.37 28.94
C LEU A 295 -19.76 2.51 28.57
N ASN A 296 -20.71 2.82 29.44
CA ASN A 296 -21.50 4.04 29.41
C ASN A 296 -20.96 5.06 30.42
N ARG A 297 -20.14 6.02 29.94
CA ARG A 297 -19.51 7.04 30.81
C ARG A 297 -20.48 7.96 31.56
N GLU A 298 -21.75 8.02 31.14
CA GLU A 298 -22.77 8.84 31.80
C GLU A 298 -23.50 8.07 32.91
N LEU A 299 -23.71 6.76 32.72
CA LEU A 299 -24.49 5.92 33.63
C LEU A 299 -23.60 5.08 34.57
N ASP A 300 -22.42 4.69 34.12
CA ASP A 300 -21.55 3.78 34.88
C ASP A 300 -20.80 4.50 35.99
N PRO A 301 -20.84 3.97 37.23
CA PRO A 301 -20.09 4.52 38.34
C PRO A 301 -18.58 4.60 38.07
N ARG A 302 -18.07 5.84 37.95
CA ARG A 302 -16.63 6.13 38.02
C ARG A 302 -16.15 5.97 39.46
N LEU A 303 -15.01 5.31 39.65
CA LEU A 303 -14.33 5.18 40.94
C LEU A 303 -13.46 6.44 41.18
N PRO A 304 -13.94 7.41 41.99
CA PRO A 304 -13.43 8.79 41.94
C PRO A 304 -12.08 8.98 42.66
N GLU A 305 -11.75 8.15 43.65
CA GLU A 305 -10.48 8.26 44.40
C GLU A 305 -9.29 7.62 43.64
N ASN A 306 -9.53 6.92 42.53
CA ASN A 306 -8.53 6.11 41.83
C ASN A 306 -8.12 6.65 40.45
N ALA A 307 -8.29 7.95 40.18
CA ALA A 307 -7.82 8.54 38.93
C ALA A 307 -6.28 8.49 38.85
N ILE A 308 -5.76 7.74 37.88
CA ILE A 308 -4.32 7.51 37.72
C ILE A 308 -3.76 8.60 36.81
N THR A 309 -2.88 9.46 37.34
CA THR A 309 -2.24 10.51 36.54
C THR A 309 -1.37 9.92 35.44
N LEU A 310 -1.59 10.36 34.20
CA LEU A 310 -0.80 10.01 33.03
C LEU A 310 -0.15 11.26 32.44
N TYR A 311 1.16 11.40 32.62
CA TYR A 311 1.91 12.48 32.00
C TYR A 311 1.97 12.33 30.47
N ASN A 312 2.22 13.44 29.80
CA ASN A 312 2.37 13.50 28.34
C ASN A 312 3.26 12.38 27.76
N ILE A 313 2.90 11.98 26.54
CA ILE A 313 3.55 10.91 25.81
C ILE A 313 3.91 11.44 24.42
N GLN A 314 5.19 11.35 24.06
CA GLN A 314 5.70 11.73 22.73
C GLN A 314 5.12 10.81 21.64
N PRO A 315 4.99 11.26 20.38
CA PRO A 315 4.59 10.42 19.26
C PRO A 315 5.41 9.12 19.19
N GLY A 316 4.74 7.98 19.07
CA GLY A 316 5.36 6.65 19.01
C GLY A 316 5.90 6.10 20.34
N ALA A 317 5.97 6.90 21.41
CA ALA A 317 6.45 6.48 22.71
C ALA A 317 5.37 5.77 23.54
N SER A 318 5.80 5.05 24.57
CA SER A 318 4.93 4.46 25.58
C SER A 318 5.28 4.98 26.97
N ARG A 319 4.29 5.06 27.85
CA ARG A 319 4.46 5.39 29.26
C ARG A 319 3.81 4.30 30.11
N THR A 320 4.56 3.77 31.07
CA THR A 320 4.05 2.83 32.06
C THR A 320 3.86 3.55 33.38
N VAL A 321 2.67 3.42 33.96
CA VAL A 321 2.39 3.80 35.34
C VAL A 321 2.46 2.54 36.19
N SER A 322 3.31 2.56 37.22
CA SER A 322 3.56 1.42 38.11
C SER A 322 3.17 1.76 39.55
N ASN A 323 3.03 0.74 40.40
CA ASN A 323 2.68 0.88 41.82
C ASN A 323 1.34 1.63 42.01
N ILE A 324 0.36 1.26 41.18
CA ILE A 324 -0.98 1.82 41.26
C ILE A 324 -1.60 1.35 42.58
N GLN A 325 -2.33 2.25 43.23
CA GLN A 325 -3.05 1.90 44.45
C GLN A 325 -4.08 0.81 44.15
N ASP A 326 -4.12 -0.21 45.01
CA ASP A 326 -5.08 -1.31 44.87
C ASP A 326 -6.51 -0.78 44.98
N ILE A 327 -7.38 -1.30 44.13
CA ILE A 327 -8.81 -0.98 44.21
C ILE A 327 -9.39 -1.82 45.33
N GLN A 328 -9.71 -1.17 46.43
CA GLN A 328 -10.28 -1.81 47.60
C GLN A 328 -11.78 -1.52 47.69
N ALA A 329 -12.47 -2.33 48.47
CA ALA A 329 -13.91 -2.20 48.62
C ALA A 329 -14.34 -0.87 49.30
N VAL A 330 -13.43 -0.15 49.95
CA VAL A 330 -13.67 1.21 50.47
C VAL A 330 -13.76 2.26 49.36
N ASP A 331 -13.17 1.99 48.20
CA ASP A 331 -13.13 2.91 47.06
C ASP A 331 -14.42 2.84 46.21
N ILE A 332 -15.28 1.85 46.48
CA ILE A 332 -16.55 1.66 45.78
C ILE A 332 -17.60 2.63 46.33
N PRO A 333 -18.22 3.48 45.48
CA PRO A 333 -19.24 4.41 45.93
C PRO A 333 -20.42 3.69 46.62
N SER A 334 -20.96 4.28 47.68
CA SER A 334 -21.99 3.64 48.52
C SER A 334 -23.33 3.41 47.82
N ASN A 335 -23.55 4.06 46.67
CA ASN A 335 -24.75 3.92 45.84
C ASN A 335 -24.62 2.82 44.78
N VAL A 336 -23.46 2.15 44.67
CA VAL A 336 -23.29 1.00 43.77
C VAL A 336 -23.92 -0.23 44.44
N PRO A 337 -24.95 -0.86 43.85
CA PRO A 337 -25.57 -2.04 44.44
C PRO A 337 -24.62 -3.25 44.43
N LEU A 338 -24.92 -4.25 45.26
CA LEU A 338 -24.22 -5.52 45.22
C LEU A 338 -24.66 -6.30 43.98
N ASN A 339 -23.79 -6.36 42.96
CA ASN A 339 -24.03 -7.08 41.71
C ASN A 339 -22.69 -7.52 41.08
N ASN A 340 -22.73 -8.31 40.01
CA ASN A 340 -21.57 -8.56 39.14
C ASN A 340 -21.34 -7.36 38.23
N TYR A 341 -20.08 -6.97 38.04
CA TYR A 341 -19.72 -5.83 37.18
C TYR A 341 -18.54 -6.19 36.26
N TYR A 342 -18.37 -5.39 35.22
CA TYR A 342 -17.17 -5.30 34.40
C TYR A 342 -16.36 -4.11 34.90
N LEU A 343 -15.04 -4.29 35.03
CA LEU A 343 -14.14 -3.17 35.34
C LEU A 343 -13.57 -2.62 34.03
N PHE A 344 -13.81 -1.35 33.77
CA PHE A 344 -13.26 -0.65 32.62
C PHE A 344 -12.18 0.33 33.05
N LEU A 345 -11.07 0.35 32.30
CA LEU A 345 -10.11 1.44 32.31
C LEU A 345 -10.38 2.32 31.10
N SER A 346 -10.51 3.63 31.30
CA SER A 346 -10.69 4.62 30.24
C SER A 346 -9.69 5.74 30.38
N ILE A 347 -9.05 6.15 29.29
CA ILE A 347 -8.22 7.35 29.25
C ILE A 347 -9.14 8.58 29.11
N ASP A 348 -8.91 9.62 29.91
CA ASP A 348 -9.69 10.85 29.91
C ASP A 348 -9.21 11.78 28.79
N LEU A 349 -9.80 11.65 27.61
CA LEU A 349 -9.41 12.46 26.46
C LEU A 349 -10.18 13.79 26.48
N VAL A 350 -9.46 14.90 26.29
CA VAL A 350 -10.04 16.25 26.22
C VAL A 350 -10.77 16.49 24.88
N TYR A 351 -10.62 15.59 23.91
CA TYR A 351 -11.23 15.70 22.58
C TYR A 351 -12.42 14.73 22.41
N ASN A 352 -13.60 15.30 22.18
CA ASN A 352 -14.82 14.59 21.78
C ASN A 352 -14.77 14.27 20.28
N ASP A 353 -13.97 13.29 19.87
CA ASP A 353 -14.07 12.72 18.53
C ASP A 353 -14.65 11.31 18.65
N GLU A 354 -15.73 11.04 17.92
CA GLU A 354 -16.51 9.80 17.99
C GLU A 354 -15.73 8.54 17.52
N ASN A 355 -14.47 8.70 17.12
CA ASN A 355 -13.60 7.64 16.59
C ASN A 355 -12.59 7.04 17.59
N PHE A 356 -12.61 7.42 18.88
CA PHE A 356 -11.68 6.89 19.89
C PHE A 356 -12.19 5.64 20.62
N SER A 357 -12.76 4.67 19.91
CA SER A 357 -13.24 3.39 20.48
C SER A 357 -12.18 2.58 21.25
N ASP A 358 -10.89 2.91 21.07
CA ASP A 358 -9.76 2.13 21.58
C ASP A 358 -9.06 2.76 22.80
N ASN A 359 -9.61 3.85 23.36
CA ASN A 359 -9.09 4.48 24.58
C ASN A 359 -9.61 3.83 25.87
N THR A 360 -10.38 2.75 25.72
CA THR A 360 -11.03 2.00 26.77
C THR A 360 -10.58 0.55 26.69
N ILE A 361 -10.44 -0.07 27.84
CA ILE A 361 -10.22 -1.50 27.92
C ILE A 361 -11.03 -2.10 29.06
N SER A 362 -11.70 -3.21 28.76
CA SER A 362 -12.40 -4.00 29.77
C SER A 362 -11.45 -5.02 30.39
N ILE A 363 -11.60 -5.21 31.69
CA ILE A 363 -11.15 -6.39 32.41
C ILE A 363 -12.41 -7.24 32.58
N ASN A 364 -12.60 -8.21 31.69
CA ASN A 364 -13.79 -9.07 31.70
C ASN A 364 -13.83 -9.95 32.96
N ASN A 365 -15.04 -10.26 33.44
CA ASN A 365 -15.37 -11.20 34.52
C ASN A 365 -14.95 -10.80 35.96
N VAL A 366 -15.23 -9.56 36.39
CA VAL A 366 -15.10 -9.19 37.81
C VAL A 366 -16.34 -9.66 38.60
N GLN A 367 -16.23 -10.77 39.32
CA GLN A 367 -17.32 -11.27 40.17
C GLN A 367 -17.21 -10.70 41.58
N PHE A 368 -18.21 -9.93 42.01
CA PHE A 368 -18.29 -9.40 43.37
C PHE A 368 -18.95 -10.44 44.28
N THR A 369 -18.16 -11.21 45.02
CA THR A 369 -18.67 -12.04 46.10
C THR A 369 -18.77 -11.24 47.39
N SER A 370 -19.84 -10.45 47.52
CA SER A 370 -20.32 -9.80 48.76
C SER A 370 -19.35 -8.84 49.48
N TYR A 371 -19.73 -7.56 49.57
CA TYR A 371 -19.07 -6.59 50.44
C TYR A 371 -19.92 -6.28 51.68
N ARG A 372 -19.34 -6.41 52.88
CA ARG A 372 -19.85 -5.76 54.10
C ARG A 372 -18.99 -4.53 54.36
N SER A 373 -19.41 -3.38 53.85
CA SER A 373 -18.70 -2.13 54.14
C SER A 373 -18.60 -1.86 55.65
N PRO A 374 -17.43 -1.51 56.19
CA PRO A 374 -17.31 -0.96 57.54
C PRO A 374 -18.11 0.36 57.72
N ARG A 375 -18.45 1.06 56.62
CA ARG A 375 -19.37 2.22 56.67
C ARG A 375 -20.83 1.81 56.95
N LEU A 376 -21.23 0.59 56.60
CA LEU A 376 -22.56 0.04 56.97
C LEU A 376 -22.64 -0.25 58.46
N GLU A 377 -21.56 -0.75 59.10
CA GLU A 377 -21.53 -1.01 60.55
C GLU A 377 -21.83 0.25 61.38
N LYS A 378 -21.35 1.43 60.96
CA LYS A 378 -21.59 2.66 61.71
C LYS A 378 -23.02 3.19 61.59
N SER A 379 -23.78 2.77 60.58
CA SER A 379 -25.20 3.07 60.43
C SER A 379 -26.11 1.99 61.02
N LEU A 380 -25.61 0.78 61.24
CA LEU A 380 -26.37 -0.38 61.75
C LEU A 380 -26.48 -0.44 63.28
N VAL A 381 -25.89 0.50 64.02
CA VAL A 381 -26.02 0.56 65.50
C VAL A 381 -27.38 1.11 65.96
N GLN A 382 -28.22 1.63 65.06
CA GLN A 382 -29.55 2.12 65.42
C GLN A 382 -30.60 1.77 64.36
N GLY A 383 -31.44 0.78 64.67
CA GLY A 383 -32.76 0.66 64.06
C GLY A 383 -33.00 -0.62 63.27
N GLU A 384 -33.81 -1.47 63.88
CA GLU A 384 -34.77 -2.40 63.27
C GLU A 384 -34.29 -3.34 62.17
N GLY A 385 -34.17 -4.62 62.54
CA GLY A 385 -33.95 -5.70 61.58
C GLY A 385 -35.16 -5.92 60.68
N PHE A 386 -34.90 -6.08 59.39
CA PHE A 386 -35.75 -6.64 58.33
C PHE A 386 -34.81 -6.90 57.14
N ALA A 387 -35.00 -7.83 56.22
CA ALA A 387 -35.97 -8.92 56.01
C ALA A 387 -35.22 -10.00 55.21
N ASP A 388 -35.77 -11.22 55.15
CA ASP A 388 -35.32 -12.28 54.25
C ASP A 388 -34.94 -11.77 52.85
N THR A 389 -33.87 -12.36 52.32
CA THR A 389 -33.44 -12.25 50.92
C THR A 389 -34.61 -12.52 49.97
N VAL A 390 -35.16 -11.47 49.38
CA VAL A 390 -36.04 -11.60 48.22
C VAL A 390 -35.13 -11.75 47.00
N GLU A 391 -34.94 -12.99 46.58
CA GLU A 391 -34.30 -13.34 45.31
C GLU A 391 -35.19 -12.80 44.18
N PHE A 392 -34.77 -11.72 43.52
CA PHE A 392 -35.51 -11.15 42.39
C PHE A 392 -35.26 -12.04 41.17
N LYS A 393 -36.27 -12.81 40.77
CA LYS A 393 -36.18 -13.69 39.62
C LYS A 393 -36.29 -12.84 38.35
N VAL A 394 -35.30 -12.99 37.46
CA VAL A 394 -35.33 -12.33 36.14
C VAL A 394 -36.56 -12.80 35.37
N GLU A 395 -37.37 -11.85 34.90
CA GLU A 395 -38.62 -12.12 34.20
C GLU A 395 -38.77 -11.20 32.97
N THR A 396 -39.31 -11.74 31.87
CA THR A 396 -39.73 -10.94 30.71
C THR A 396 -41.18 -10.50 30.86
N ILE A 397 -41.44 -9.19 30.81
CA ILE A 397 -42.79 -8.63 30.79
C ILE A 397 -43.16 -8.19 29.38
N HIS A 398 -44.36 -8.60 28.94
CA HIS A 398 -44.97 -8.13 27.70
C HIS A 398 -45.99 -7.04 28.03
N ILE A 399 -45.83 -5.85 27.43
CA ILE A 399 -46.65 -4.67 27.71
C ILE A 399 -47.61 -4.44 26.55
N PHE A 400 -48.90 -4.41 26.86
CA PHE A 400 -49.97 -4.17 25.87
C PHE A 400 -50.66 -2.83 26.13
N ASP A 401 -51.09 -2.18 25.05
CA ASP A 401 -52.03 -1.06 25.14
C ASP A 401 -53.43 -1.58 25.53
N PHE A 402 -54.33 -0.67 25.89
CA PHE A 402 -55.70 -1.04 26.27
C PHE A 402 -56.55 -1.56 25.09
N SER A 403 -56.07 -1.43 23.86
CA SER A 403 -56.70 -2.00 22.66
C SER A 403 -56.21 -3.43 22.37
N GLY A 404 -55.25 -3.94 23.15
CA GLY A 404 -54.68 -5.27 23.04
C GLY A 404 -53.48 -5.38 22.11
N ASN A 405 -52.89 -4.27 21.64
CA ASN A 405 -51.68 -4.30 20.84
C ASN A 405 -50.44 -4.39 21.74
N LEU A 406 -49.48 -5.23 21.38
CA LEU A 406 -48.18 -5.30 22.05
C LEU A 406 -47.39 -4.01 21.75
N ILE A 407 -46.99 -3.30 22.80
CA ILE A 407 -46.20 -2.07 22.72
C ILE A 407 -44.72 -2.39 22.80
N GLU A 408 -44.34 -3.17 23.82
CA GLU A 408 -42.93 -3.45 24.13
C GLU A 408 -42.81 -4.76 24.93
N GLU A 409 -41.68 -5.44 24.76
CA GLU A 409 -41.26 -6.58 25.57
C GLU A 409 -39.97 -6.20 26.31
N LYS A 410 -39.94 -6.36 27.63
CA LYS A 410 -38.82 -5.92 28.47
C LYS A 410 -38.45 -6.98 29.50
N LYS A 411 -37.17 -7.32 29.59
CA LYS A 411 -36.64 -8.10 30.71
C LYS A 411 -36.40 -7.22 31.93
N LEU A 412 -36.92 -7.65 33.08
CA LEU A 412 -36.72 -7.01 34.37
C LEU A 412 -35.75 -7.84 35.20
N TYR A 413 -34.74 -7.18 35.74
CA TYR A 413 -33.72 -7.78 36.59
C TYR A 413 -33.86 -7.31 38.05
N SER A 414 -34.68 -6.28 38.30
CA SER A 414 -34.91 -5.68 39.62
C SER A 414 -36.25 -4.94 39.71
N GLU A 415 -36.74 -4.64 40.93
CA GLU A 415 -37.90 -3.74 41.14
C GLU A 415 -37.63 -2.31 40.61
N SER A 416 -36.37 -1.87 40.57
CA SER A 416 -36.01 -0.57 40.00
C SER A 416 -36.25 -0.51 38.49
N ASP A 417 -35.97 -1.60 37.76
CA ASP A 417 -36.23 -1.67 36.31
C ASP A 417 -37.72 -1.54 36.04
N ARG A 418 -38.54 -2.18 36.87
CA ARG A 418 -40.01 -2.10 36.78
C ARG A 418 -40.50 -0.68 37.01
N LYS A 419 -39.99 -0.02 38.05
CA LYS A 419 -40.37 1.36 38.37
C LYS A 419 -39.96 2.33 37.25
N SER A 420 -38.75 2.20 36.73
CA SER A 420 -38.25 3.01 35.60
C SER A 420 -39.06 2.78 34.32
N LEU A 421 -39.42 1.52 34.03
CA LEU A 421 -40.29 1.17 32.90
C LEU A 421 -41.64 1.90 33.00
N ILE A 422 -42.29 1.86 34.16
CA ILE A 422 -43.55 2.59 34.41
C ILE A 422 -43.32 4.10 34.29
N GLU A 423 -42.23 4.64 34.84
CA GLU A 423 -41.87 6.06 34.77
C GLU A 423 -41.50 6.55 33.36
N ASN A 424 -41.26 5.67 32.40
CA ASN A 424 -40.97 6.04 31.00
C ASN A 424 -42.14 5.81 30.02
N LEU A 425 -43.17 5.06 30.40
CA LEU A 425 -44.37 4.89 29.54
C LEU A 425 -45.10 6.23 29.31
N PRO A 426 -45.66 6.50 28.12
CA PRO A 426 -46.55 7.66 27.95
C PRO A 426 -47.75 7.59 28.89
N SER A 427 -48.41 8.71 29.21
CA SER A 427 -49.67 8.67 29.98
C SER A 427 -50.72 7.83 29.26
N GLY A 428 -51.32 6.88 29.97
CA GLY A 428 -52.21 5.87 29.40
C GLY A 428 -52.47 4.68 30.34
N MET A 429 -53.30 3.75 29.87
CA MET A 429 -53.54 2.47 30.54
C MET A 429 -52.87 1.34 29.80
N TYR A 430 -52.16 0.49 30.55
CA TYR A 430 -51.35 -0.60 30.04
C TYR A 430 -51.68 -1.91 30.76
N ILE A 431 -51.51 -3.02 30.05
CA ILE A 431 -51.61 -4.37 30.61
C ILE A 431 -50.22 -4.99 30.56
N PHE A 432 -49.66 -5.30 31.73
CA PHE A 432 -48.39 -5.98 31.87
C PHE A 432 -48.70 -7.46 32.02
N LYS A 433 -48.13 -8.30 31.16
CA LYS A 433 -48.31 -9.75 31.18
C LYS A 433 -46.99 -10.43 31.51
N HIS A 434 -47.02 -11.23 32.57
CA HIS A 434 -45.90 -11.97 33.15
C HIS A 434 -45.71 -13.32 32.46
N GLU A 435 -44.52 -13.91 32.59
CA GLU A 435 -44.19 -15.22 32.00
C GLU A 435 -44.98 -16.35 32.65
N ASP A 436 -45.34 -16.20 33.93
CA ASP A 436 -46.19 -17.14 34.66
C ASP A 436 -47.67 -17.10 34.24
N GLY A 437 -48.01 -16.21 33.30
CA GLY A 437 -49.35 -16.02 32.75
C GLY A 437 -50.24 -15.09 33.56
N SER A 438 -49.76 -14.56 34.69
CA SER A 438 -50.44 -13.50 35.43
C SER A 438 -50.39 -12.18 34.66
N SER A 439 -51.30 -11.27 34.99
CA SER A 439 -51.35 -9.96 34.34
C SER A 439 -51.82 -8.89 35.31
N GLU A 440 -51.23 -7.70 35.21
CA GLU A 440 -51.60 -6.53 35.98
C GLU A 440 -51.94 -5.33 35.08
N LYS A 441 -52.75 -4.41 35.61
CA LYS A 441 -53.17 -3.20 34.91
C LYS A 441 -52.49 -2.00 35.53
N ILE A 442 -51.76 -1.24 34.74
CA ILE A 442 -51.02 -0.06 35.17
C ILE A 442 -51.63 1.18 34.52
N ALA A 443 -51.97 2.17 35.34
CA ALA A 443 -52.39 3.49 34.90
C ALA A 443 -51.30 4.50 35.25
N LYS A 444 -50.86 5.26 34.24
CA LYS A 444 -49.88 6.34 34.35
C LYS A 444 -50.43 7.59 33.70
#